data_AF-A0A9W8ZE03-F1
#
_entry.id   AF-A0A9W8ZE03-F1
#
_cell.length_a   1.000
_cell.length_b   1.000
_cell.length_c   1.000
_cell.angle_alpha   90.00
_cell.angle_beta   90.00
_cell.angle_gamma   90.00
#
_symmetry.space_group_name_H-M   'P 1'
#
loop_
_entity.id
_entity.type
_entity.pdbx_description
1 polymer ?
#
loop_
_entity_poly.entity_id
_entity_poly.type
_entity_poly.pdbx_seq_one_letter_code
_entity_poly.pdbx_strand_id
1 'polypeptide(L)'
;MAGRSEYQKQLAALWTTAGANKLKFADIMPESIEEEFSQLNELQEARDMVKDLQERENQLQVANEALVKELNEKQAEIDNLPAEYQSAKIDLQQAQRQIANNKDTIDDLNNRIERYRAQAKDVVAMKQTDAAAAEKLENLQMQVQDQQTVIQKLKDDNRKSTALFEQYRETDRKALKRKDNLLVKKDLELAEKTKQLADKDAQLLEAIHALAEKDNGLEHLEDLLAGMHGRMRRSKGHATTLDGNNDVEPLTDPLFDDFLAAQTENIALLQRNLRLAEDNRALEEQHIQMKAQLQETLASHESLDRLFAAVVSETKTLFRFYQASSQVIHSFADFFSSGNATVESFTKIEHQLDSAQEALKGYFQVKDVMRVGPDSPDDGDTEQIALCRELDSLAATASDSPAVSRPEDDVSFKQCVVL
;
A
#
# COMPACT_ATOMS: atom_id res chain seq x y z
N MET A 1 8.41 -127.22 -42.13
CA MET A 1 7.11 -126.76 -42.67
C MET A 1 6.35 -127.93 -43.33
N ALA A 2 6.13 -129.04 -42.63
CA ALA A 2 5.49 -130.26 -43.17
C ALA A 2 4.16 -130.63 -42.47
N GLY A 3 3.54 -129.69 -41.74
CA GLY A 3 2.29 -129.95 -41.01
C GLY A 3 1.03 -129.52 -41.75
N ARG A 4 1.03 -128.38 -42.45
CA ARG A 4 -0.20 -127.81 -43.05
C ARG A 4 -0.84 -128.71 -44.12
N SER A 5 -0.05 -129.48 -44.88
CA SER A 5 -0.55 -130.33 -45.96
C SER A 5 -1.23 -131.60 -45.47
N GLU A 6 -0.73 -132.25 -44.42
CA GLU A 6 -1.33 -133.48 -43.87
C GLU A 6 -2.61 -133.18 -43.08
N TYR A 7 -2.64 -132.09 -42.31
CA TYR A 7 -3.86 -131.64 -41.64
C TYR A 7 -4.96 -131.25 -42.65
N GLN A 8 -4.63 -130.59 -43.76
CA GLN A 8 -5.59 -130.31 -44.85
C GLN A 8 -6.12 -131.59 -45.50
N LYS A 9 -5.29 -132.62 -45.68
CA LYS A 9 -5.72 -133.93 -46.23
C LYS A 9 -6.65 -134.68 -45.26
N GLN A 10 -6.36 -134.66 -43.97
CA GLN A 10 -7.22 -135.28 -42.95
C GLN A 10 -8.57 -134.55 -42.80
N LEU A 11 -8.56 -133.21 -42.84
CA LEU A 11 -9.79 -132.41 -42.89
C LEU A 11 -10.63 -132.70 -44.14
N ALA A 12 -9.99 -132.84 -45.31
CA ALA A 12 -10.69 -133.18 -46.55
C ALA A 12 -11.31 -134.59 -46.52
N ALA A 13 -10.65 -135.55 -45.87
CA ALA A 13 -11.18 -136.91 -45.65
C ALA A 13 -12.36 -136.93 -44.68
N LEU A 14 -12.30 -136.14 -43.60
CA LEU A 14 -13.42 -135.92 -42.65
C LEU A 14 -14.60 -135.21 -43.34
N TRP A 15 -14.34 -134.24 -44.21
CA TRP A 15 -15.35 -133.55 -45.01
C TRP A 15 -16.11 -134.48 -45.96
N THR A 16 -15.40 -135.39 -46.61
CA THR A 16 -16.01 -136.35 -47.53
C THR A 16 -16.84 -137.40 -46.80
N THR A 17 -16.44 -137.82 -45.60
CA THR A 17 -17.25 -138.73 -44.75
C THR A 17 -18.45 -138.03 -44.11
N ALA A 18 -18.31 -136.78 -43.68
CA ALA A 18 -19.41 -135.93 -43.19
C ALA A 18 -20.50 -135.71 -44.25
N GLY A 19 -20.10 -135.34 -45.48
CA GLY A 19 -21.02 -135.12 -46.60
C GLY A 19 -21.77 -136.38 -47.03
N ALA A 20 -21.15 -137.56 -46.93
CA ALA A 20 -21.80 -138.85 -47.19
C ALA A 20 -22.93 -139.16 -46.18
N ASN A 21 -22.84 -138.63 -44.95
CA ASN A 21 -23.82 -138.84 -43.88
C ASN A 21 -24.88 -137.73 -43.76
N LYS A 22 -24.93 -136.78 -44.72
CA LYS A 22 -25.84 -135.61 -44.71
C LYS A 22 -25.74 -134.72 -43.47
N LEU A 23 -24.65 -134.79 -42.70
CA LEU A 23 -24.41 -133.92 -41.55
C LEU A 23 -23.88 -132.56 -42.05
N LYS A 24 -24.42 -131.46 -41.53
CA LYS A 24 -23.89 -130.13 -41.87
C LYS A 24 -22.59 -129.92 -41.10
N PHE A 25 -21.73 -129.04 -41.61
CA PHE A 25 -20.43 -128.75 -40.97
C PHE A 25 -20.58 -128.27 -39.52
N ALA A 26 -21.67 -127.57 -39.21
CA ALA A 26 -22.04 -127.15 -37.86
C ALA A 26 -22.37 -128.32 -36.89
N ASP A 27 -22.76 -129.50 -37.40
CA ASP A 27 -23.17 -130.64 -36.57
C ASP A 27 -21.98 -131.53 -36.10
N ILE A 28 -20.79 -131.27 -36.64
CA ILE A 28 -19.58 -132.10 -36.43
C ILE A 28 -18.45 -131.31 -35.77
N MET A 29 -18.56 -129.97 -35.75
CA MET A 29 -17.66 -129.15 -34.95
C MET A 29 -18.04 -129.25 -33.47
N PRO A 30 -17.09 -129.62 -32.59
CA PRO A 30 -17.25 -129.42 -31.16
C PRO A 30 -17.48 -127.92 -30.90
N GLU A 31 -18.43 -127.57 -30.01
CA GLU A 31 -18.72 -126.18 -29.63
C GLU A 31 -17.45 -125.40 -29.24
N SER A 32 -16.44 -126.07 -28.68
CA SER A 32 -15.15 -125.45 -28.32
C SER A 32 -14.37 -124.92 -29.53
N ILE A 33 -14.51 -125.53 -30.71
CA ILE A 33 -13.81 -125.08 -31.93
C ILE A 33 -14.54 -123.88 -32.56
N GLU A 34 -15.86 -123.81 -32.42
CA GLU A 34 -16.66 -122.67 -32.88
C GLU A 34 -16.42 -121.41 -32.02
N GLU A 35 -16.20 -121.58 -30.71
CA GLU A 35 -15.69 -120.52 -29.83
C GLU A 35 -14.28 -120.08 -30.23
N GLU A 36 -13.35 -121.00 -30.54
CA GLU A 36 -11.98 -120.65 -30.96
C GLU A 36 -11.96 -119.90 -32.30
N PHE A 37 -12.82 -120.25 -33.27
CA PHE A 37 -12.96 -119.48 -34.51
C PHE A 37 -13.59 -118.11 -34.29
N SER A 38 -14.54 -117.99 -33.35
CA SER A 38 -15.08 -116.68 -32.94
C SER A 38 -14.00 -115.81 -32.30
N GLN A 39 -13.19 -116.38 -31.41
CA GLN A 39 -12.04 -115.69 -30.80
C GLN A 39 -10.98 -115.29 -31.84
N LEU A 40 -10.74 -116.11 -32.86
CA LEU A 40 -9.82 -115.78 -33.96
C LEU A 40 -10.36 -114.62 -34.82
N ASN A 41 -11.67 -114.57 -35.06
CA ASN A 41 -12.30 -113.44 -35.74
C ASN A 41 -12.22 -112.17 -34.88
N GLU A 42 -12.49 -112.26 -33.58
CA GLU A 42 -12.33 -111.14 -32.63
C GLU A 42 -10.87 -110.66 -32.56
N LEU A 43 -9.89 -111.58 -32.58
CA LEU A 43 -8.46 -111.24 -32.65
C LEU A 43 -8.07 -110.58 -33.96
N GLN A 44 -8.68 -111.00 -35.07
CA GLN A 44 -8.46 -110.38 -36.38
C GLN A 44 -9.05 -108.97 -36.42
N GLU A 45 -10.28 -108.78 -35.92
CA GLU A 45 -10.91 -107.47 -35.77
C GLU A 45 -10.13 -106.55 -34.83
N ALA A 46 -9.63 -107.07 -33.70
CA ALA A 46 -8.78 -106.32 -32.79
C ALA A 46 -7.45 -105.91 -33.45
N ARG A 47 -6.86 -106.79 -34.28
CA ARG A 47 -5.66 -106.45 -35.05
C ARG A 47 -5.91 -105.35 -36.07
N ASP A 48 -7.02 -105.43 -36.80
CA ASP A 48 -7.38 -104.44 -37.79
C ASP A 48 -7.66 -103.08 -37.12
N MET A 49 -8.33 -103.08 -35.94
CA MET A 49 -8.52 -101.88 -35.13
C MET A 49 -7.21 -101.28 -34.61
N VAL A 50 -6.26 -102.12 -34.16
CA VAL A 50 -4.92 -101.64 -33.75
C VAL A 50 -4.18 -101.00 -34.92
N LYS A 51 -4.30 -101.57 -36.12
CA LYS A 51 -3.68 -101.01 -37.32
C LYS A 51 -4.29 -99.65 -37.68
N ASP A 52 -5.61 -99.52 -37.64
CA ASP A 52 -6.31 -98.25 -37.88
C ASP A 52 -5.92 -97.18 -36.84
N LEU A 53 -5.78 -97.56 -35.57
CA LEU A 53 -5.33 -96.67 -34.51
C LEU A 53 -3.88 -96.21 -34.72
N GLN A 54 -2.99 -97.10 -35.14
CA GLN A 54 -1.60 -96.75 -35.48
C GLN A 54 -1.52 -95.80 -36.68
N GLU A 55 -2.33 -96.04 -37.72
CA GLU A 55 -2.41 -95.14 -38.87
C GLU A 55 -2.92 -93.75 -38.45
N ARG A 56 -3.92 -93.69 -37.56
CA ARG A 56 -4.43 -92.43 -37.02
C ARG A 56 -3.44 -91.72 -36.10
N GLU A 57 -2.71 -92.46 -35.27
CA GLU A 57 -1.65 -91.92 -34.41
C GLU A 57 -0.54 -91.29 -35.25
N ASN A 58 -0.08 -91.99 -36.30
CA ASN A 58 0.92 -91.46 -37.23
C ASN A 58 0.41 -90.18 -37.93
N GLN A 59 -0.85 -90.15 -38.38
CA GLN A 59 -1.45 -88.96 -38.98
C GLN A 59 -1.51 -87.78 -38.01
N LEU A 60 -1.91 -88.03 -36.75
CA LEU A 60 -1.94 -87.01 -35.72
C LEU A 60 -0.55 -86.51 -35.38
N GLN A 61 0.45 -87.39 -35.32
CA GLN A 61 1.83 -87.01 -35.07
C GLN A 61 2.37 -86.10 -36.18
N VAL A 62 2.16 -86.46 -37.45
CA VAL A 62 2.53 -85.63 -38.61
C VAL A 62 1.79 -84.30 -38.60
N ALA A 63 0.49 -84.29 -38.29
CA ALA A 63 -0.29 -83.06 -38.21
C ALA A 63 0.20 -82.15 -37.07
N ASN A 64 0.57 -82.72 -35.93
CA ASN A 64 1.07 -81.97 -34.79
C ASN A 64 2.46 -81.38 -35.08
N GLU A 65 3.35 -82.15 -35.72
CA GLU A 65 4.64 -81.66 -36.20
C GLU A 65 4.49 -80.50 -37.20
N ALA A 66 3.52 -80.60 -38.12
CA ALA A 66 3.21 -79.52 -39.06
C ALA A 66 2.70 -78.25 -38.37
N LEU A 67 1.78 -78.39 -37.40
CA LEU A 67 1.27 -77.26 -36.63
C LEU A 67 2.35 -76.59 -35.78
N VAL A 68 3.23 -77.36 -35.14
CA VAL A 68 4.37 -76.83 -34.38
C VAL A 68 5.30 -76.05 -35.29
N LYS A 69 5.54 -76.54 -36.51
CA LYS A 69 6.36 -75.84 -37.49
C LYS A 69 5.72 -74.52 -37.93
N GLU A 70 4.44 -74.52 -38.26
CA GLU A 70 3.70 -73.32 -38.66
C GLU A 70 3.65 -72.27 -37.53
N LEU A 71 3.48 -72.73 -36.28
CA LEU A 71 3.51 -71.86 -35.10
C LEU A 71 4.90 -71.21 -34.94
N ASN A 72 5.98 -71.98 -35.09
CA ASN A 72 7.34 -71.45 -35.02
C ASN A 72 7.64 -70.46 -36.16
N GLU A 73 7.15 -70.72 -37.37
CA GLU A 73 7.28 -69.80 -38.51
C GLU A 73 6.54 -68.49 -38.27
N LYS A 74 5.31 -68.55 -37.74
CA LYS A 74 4.52 -67.36 -37.37
C LYS A 74 5.13 -66.60 -36.21
N GLN A 75 5.71 -67.28 -35.23
CA GLN A 75 6.42 -66.65 -34.13
C GLN A 75 7.67 -65.92 -34.64
N ALA A 76 8.43 -66.52 -35.57
CA ALA A 76 9.57 -65.87 -36.20
C ALA A 76 9.16 -64.65 -37.07
N GLU A 77 7.98 -64.67 -37.68
CA GLU A 77 7.42 -63.53 -38.42
C GLU A 77 7.02 -62.37 -37.48
N ILE A 78 6.54 -62.68 -36.27
CA ILE A 78 6.24 -61.70 -35.22
C ILE A 78 7.52 -61.14 -34.60
N ASP A 79 8.50 -61.98 -34.31
CA ASP A 79 9.76 -61.55 -33.70
C ASP A 79 10.61 -60.73 -34.69
N ASN A 80 10.46 -61.02 -35.99
CA ASN A 80 10.94 -60.18 -37.09
C ASN A 80 9.86 -59.19 -37.56
N LEU A 81 9.09 -58.60 -36.62
CA LEU A 81 8.23 -57.46 -36.91
C LEU A 81 9.02 -56.48 -37.80
N PRO A 82 8.44 -56.01 -38.92
CA PRO A 82 9.17 -55.25 -39.93
C PRO A 82 9.94 -54.11 -39.29
N ALA A 83 11.16 -53.84 -39.76
CA ALA A 83 11.95 -52.70 -39.31
C ALA A 83 11.14 -51.38 -39.30
N GLU A 84 10.16 -51.28 -40.20
CA GLU A 84 9.18 -50.19 -40.29
C GLU A 84 8.30 -50.02 -39.03
N TYR A 85 7.90 -51.10 -38.35
CA TYR A 85 7.13 -51.00 -37.11
C TYR A 85 7.99 -50.47 -35.96
N GLN A 86 9.23 -50.94 -35.85
CA GLN A 86 10.16 -50.46 -34.83
C GLN A 86 10.53 -48.98 -35.08
N SER A 87 10.73 -48.58 -36.34
CA SER A 87 10.95 -47.16 -36.67
C SER A 87 9.73 -46.32 -36.33
N ALA A 88 8.51 -46.76 -36.69
CA ALA A 88 7.29 -46.05 -36.36
C ALA A 88 7.08 -45.89 -34.84
N LYS A 89 7.47 -46.89 -34.05
CA LYS A 89 7.44 -46.81 -32.58
C LYS A 89 8.41 -45.76 -32.03
N ILE A 90 9.63 -45.69 -32.59
CA ILE A 90 10.63 -44.68 -32.23
C ILE A 90 10.12 -43.29 -32.62
N ASP A 91 9.58 -43.13 -33.83
CA ASP A 91 9.02 -41.86 -34.32
C ASP A 91 7.86 -41.38 -33.43
N LEU A 92 6.97 -42.30 -33.01
CA LEU A 92 5.88 -41.99 -32.09
C LEU A 92 6.41 -41.54 -30.72
N GLN A 93 7.43 -42.21 -30.17
CA GLN A 93 8.06 -41.78 -28.92
C GLN A 93 8.74 -40.42 -29.05
N GLN A 94 9.39 -40.15 -30.19
CA GLN A 94 10.02 -38.86 -30.45
C GLN A 94 8.96 -37.75 -30.59
N ALA A 95 7.86 -37.99 -31.28
CA ALA A 95 6.73 -37.07 -31.38
C ALA A 95 6.11 -36.79 -30.00
N GLN A 96 5.95 -37.82 -29.15
CA GLN A 96 5.46 -37.65 -27.77
C GLN A 96 6.38 -36.76 -26.93
N ARG A 97 7.70 -36.94 -27.04
CA ARG A 97 8.69 -36.06 -26.37
C ARG A 97 8.61 -34.64 -26.88
N GLN A 98 8.45 -34.44 -28.18
CA GLN A 98 8.26 -33.11 -28.77
C GLN A 98 6.99 -32.43 -28.26
N ILE A 99 5.87 -33.17 -28.15
CA ILE A 99 4.63 -32.67 -27.57
C ILE A 99 4.83 -32.23 -26.11
N ALA A 100 5.53 -33.05 -25.31
CA ALA A 100 5.84 -32.72 -23.92
C ALA A 100 6.68 -31.43 -23.80
N ASN A 101 7.77 -31.33 -24.57
CA ASN A 101 8.62 -30.15 -24.58
C ASN A 101 7.86 -28.88 -25.02
N ASN A 102 7.02 -28.99 -26.04
CA ASN A 102 6.20 -27.87 -26.51
C ASN A 102 5.17 -27.45 -25.46
N LYS A 103 4.61 -28.41 -24.71
CA LYS A 103 3.69 -28.12 -23.60
C LYS A 103 4.40 -27.30 -22.52
N ASP A 104 5.59 -27.73 -22.09
CA ASP A 104 6.36 -27.01 -21.07
C ASP A 104 6.73 -25.59 -21.54
N THR A 105 7.07 -25.44 -22.83
CA THR A 105 7.35 -24.13 -23.44
C THR A 105 6.12 -23.23 -23.45
N ILE A 106 4.94 -23.78 -23.77
CA ILE A 106 3.66 -23.04 -23.74
C ILE A 106 3.33 -22.61 -22.31
N ASP A 107 3.55 -23.48 -21.33
CA ASP A 107 3.27 -23.18 -19.92
C ASP A 107 4.19 -22.04 -19.41
N ASP A 108 5.48 -22.05 -19.74
CA ASP A 108 6.38 -20.93 -19.41
C ASP A 108 5.98 -19.61 -20.10
N LEU A 109 5.62 -19.67 -21.39
CA LEU A 109 5.13 -18.50 -22.12
C LEU A 109 3.85 -17.94 -21.51
N ASN A 110 2.91 -18.79 -21.10
CA ASN A 110 1.69 -18.38 -20.42
C ASN A 110 2.00 -17.70 -19.08
N ASN A 111 2.87 -18.29 -18.25
CA ASN A 111 3.31 -17.70 -16.99
C ASN A 111 3.99 -16.33 -17.21
N ARG A 112 4.73 -16.18 -18.31
CA ARG A 112 5.35 -14.90 -18.68
C ARG A 112 4.31 -13.88 -19.15
N ILE A 113 3.30 -14.29 -19.92
CA ILE A 113 2.17 -13.44 -20.32
C ILE A 113 1.39 -12.95 -19.10
N GLU A 114 1.14 -13.81 -18.11
CA GLU A 114 0.46 -13.43 -16.87
C GLU A 114 1.25 -12.40 -16.07
N ARG A 115 2.57 -12.59 -15.94
CA ARG A 115 3.47 -11.60 -15.33
C ARG A 115 3.39 -10.25 -16.04
N TYR A 116 3.42 -10.23 -17.38
CA TYR A 116 3.29 -8.97 -18.12
C TYR A 116 1.90 -8.34 -18.00
N ARG A 117 0.83 -9.13 -17.90
CA ARG A 117 -0.52 -8.63 -17.64
C ARG A 117 -0.64 -8.00 -16.24
N ALA A 118 -0.03 -8.62 -15.23
CA ALA A 118 0.03 -8.06 -13.88
C ALA A 118 0.79 -6.73 -13.87
N GLN A 119 2.00 -6.70 -14.44
CA GLN A 119 2.80 -5.47 -14.56
C GLN A 119 2.04 -4.36 -15.31
N ALA A 120 1.32 -4.68 -16.39
CA ALA A 120 0.52 -3.70 -17.12
C ALA A 120 -0.63 -3.13 -16.28
N LYS A 121 -1.29 -3.96 -15.45
CA LYS A 121 -2.32 -3.49 -14.51
C LYS A 121 -1.72 -2.55 -13.45
N ASP A 122 -0.55 -2.90 -12.91
CA ASP A 122 0.12 -2.08 -11.90
C ASP A 122 0.52 -0.71 -12.47
N VAL A 123 1.04 -0.67 -13.70
CA VAL A 123 1.36 0.60 -14.39
C VAL A 123 0.11 1.45 -14.62
N VAL A 124 -1.03 0.84 -14.95
CA VAL A 124 -2.31 1.57 -15.11
C VAL A 124 -2.79 2.11 -13.77
N ALA A 125 -2.69 1.32 -12.70
CA ALA A 125 -3.05 1.75 -11.35
C ALA A 125 -2.17 2.93 -10.89
N MET A 126 -0.85 2.86 -11.09
CA MET A 126 0.05 3.97 -10.77
C MET A 126 -0.30 5.24 -11.56
N LYS A 127 -0.62 5.11 -12.86
CA LYS A 127 -1.04 6.29 -13.66
C LYS A 127 -2.34 6.92 -13.15
N GLN A 128 -3.26 6.11 -12.63
CA GLN A 128 -4.49 6.63 -12.03
C GLN A 128 -4.22 7.36 -10.72
N THR A 129 -3.32 6.83 -9.87
CA THR A 129 -2.93 7.52 -8.64
C THR A 129 -2.18 8.82 -8.93
N ASP A 130 -1.31 8.83 -9.95
CA ASP A 130 -0.60 10.04 -10.39
C ASP A 130 -1.56 11.09 -10.94
N ALA A 131 -2.58 10.68 -11.71
CA ALA A 131 -3.61 11.58 -12.22
C ALA A 131 -4.43 12.21 -11.08
N ALA A 132 -4.83 11.42 -10.07
CA ALA A 132 -5.52 11.93 -8.89
C ALA A 132 -4.65 12.90 -8.07
N ALA A 133 -3.35 12.61 -7.95
CA ALA A 133 -2.40 13.51 -7.29
C ALA A 133 -2.23 14.83 -8.08
N ALA A 134 -2.19 14.77 -9.41
CA ALA A 134 -2.11 15.94 -10.27
C ALA A 134 -3.36 16.83 -10.15
N GLU A 135 -4.56 16.23 -10.11
CA GLU A 135 -5.81 16.97 -9.89
C GLU A 135 -5.83 17.66 -8.52
N LYS A 136 -5.34 16.97 -7.47
CA LYS A 136 -5.22 17.58 -6.13
C LYS A 136 -4.23 18.75 -6.12
N LEU A 137 -3.11 18.64 -6.84
CA LEU A 137 -2.14 19.73 -6.99
C LEU A 137 -2.76 20.93 -7.72
N GLU A 138 -3.52 20.70 -8.79
CA GLU A 138 -4.21 21.76 -9.52
C GLU A 138 -5.23 22.50 -8.64
N ASN A 139 -6.03 21.75 -7.87
CA ASN A 139 -7.00 22.31 -6.92
C ASN A 139 -6.30 23.14 -5.83
N LEU A 140 -5.20 22.64 -5.25
CA LEU A 140 -4.41 23.39 -4.28
C LEU A 140 -3.78 24.64 -4.88
N GLN A 141 -3.31 24.58 -6.12
CA GLN A 141 -2.75 25.73 -6.83
C GLN A 141 -3.81 26.80 -7.07
N MET A 142 -5.03 26.41 -7.44
CA MET A 142 -6.17 27.33 -7.59
C MET A 142 -6.53 27.99 -6.25
N GLN A 143 -6.59 27.21 -5.16
CA GLN A 143 -6.87 27.74 -3.82
C GLN A 143 -5.80 28.75 -3.36
N VAL A 144 -4.51 28.47 -3.64
CA VAL A 144 -3.42 29.41 -3.34
C VAL A 144 -3.56 30.69 -4.14
N GLN A 145 -3.90 30.61 -5.42
CA GLN A 145 -4.14 31.79 -6.25
C GLN A 145 -5.31 32.63 -5.70
N ASP A 146 -6.43 31.99 -5.35
CA ASP A 146 -7.59 32.67 -4.76
C ASP A 146 -7.21 33.37 -3.46
N GLN A 147 -6.51 32.70 -2.55
CA GLN A 147 -6.02 33.29 -1.31
C GLN A 147 -5.07 34.48 -1.56
N GLN A 148 -4.18 34.39 -2.55
CA GLN A 148 -3.32 35.51 -2.93
C GLN A 148 -4.13 36.71 -3.42
N THR A 149 -5.19 36.49 -4.21
CA THR A 149 -6.07 37.59 -4.63
C THR A 149 -6.80 38.25 -3.45
N VAL A 150 -7.26 37.46 -2.47
CA VAL A 150 -7.92 37.97 -1.26
C VAL A 150 -6.95 38.79 -0.43
N ILE A 151 -5.72 38.28 -0.20
CA ILE A 151 -4.67 39.00 0.52
C ILE A 151 -4.35 40.33 -0.17
N GLN A 152 -4.27 40.34 -1.50
CA GLN A 152 -3.98 41.56 -2.25
C GLN A 152 -5.10 42.59 -2.10
N LYS A 153 -6.37 42.18 -2.20
CA LYS A 153 -7.53 43.05 -1.95
C LYS A 153 -7.50 43.64 -0.54
N LEU A 154 -7.26 42.81 0.48
CA LEU A 154 -7.17 43.27 1.87
C LEU A 154 -6.01 44.25 2.09
N LYS A 155 -4.86 44.02 1.47
CA LYS A 155 -3.72 44.96 1.51
C LYS A 155 -4.09 46.30 0.90
N ASP A 156 -4.78 46.31 -0.24
CA ASP A 156 -5.17 47.54 -0.91
C ASP A 156 -6.25 48.29 -0.13
N ASP A 157 -7.20 47.59 0.50
CA ASP A 157 -8.19 48.21 1.37
C ASP A 157 -7.58 48.76 2.67
N ASN A 158 -6.60 48.07 3.25
CA ASN A 158 -5.85 48.56 4.40
C ASN A 158 -5.06 49.83 4.06
N ARG A 159 -4.41 49.86 2.88
CA ARG A 159 -3.73 51.07 2.35
C ARG A 159 -4.69 52.24 2.20
N LYS A 160 -5.88 52.02 1.61
CA LYS A 160 -6.92 53.05 1.48
C LYS A 160 -7.37 53.56 2.85
N SER A 161 -7.62 52.65 3.79
CA SER A 161 -8.04 53.00 5.15
C SER A 161 -6.96 53.81 5.89
N THR A 162 -5.69 53.41 5.76
CA THR A 162 -4.55 54.14 6.34
C THR A 162 -4.46 55.56 5.77
N ALA A 163 -4.59 55.71 4.45
CA ALA A 163 -4.59 57.02 3.80
C ALA A 163 -5.76 57.91 4.27
N LEU A 164 -6.96 57.34 4.45
CA LEU A 164 -8.10 58.07 5.02
C LEU A 164 -7.84 58.51 6.46
N PHE A 165 -7.27 57.64 7.30
CA PHE A 165 -6.95 58.02 8.69
C PHE A 165 -5.86 59.09 8.78
N GLU A 166 -4.86 59.04 7.90
CA GLU A 166 -3.86 60.11 7.80
C GLU A 166 -4.49 61.44 7.38
N GLN A 167 -5.44 61.41 6.44
CA GLN A 167 -6.19 62.60 6.04
C GLN A 167 -7.00 63.16 7.21
N TYR A 168 -7.72 62.32 7.96
CA TYR A 168 -8.48 62.75 9.14
C TYR A 168 -7.57 63.35 10.22
N ARG A 169 -6.44 62.71 10.52
CA ARG A 169 -5.45 63.25 11.47
C ARG A 169 -4.92 64.61 11.04
N GLU A 170 -4.71 64.81 9.74
CA GLU A 170 -4.25 66.10 9.22
C GLU A 170 -5.34 67.18 9.26
N THR A 171 -6.61 66.82 9.01
CA THR A 171 -7.73 67.75 9.18
C THR A 171 -7.91 68.16 10.64
N ASP A 172 -7.80 67.21 11.58
CA ASP A 172 -7.91 67.47 13.01
C ASP A 172 -6.76 68.33 13.50
N ARG A 173 -5.53 68.03 13.07
CA ARG A 173 -4.35 68.86 13.36
C ARG A 173 -4.53 70.30 12.88
N LYS A 174 -5.10 70.51 11.70
CA LYS A 174 -5.41 71.85 11.17
C LYS A 174 -6.51 72.54 11.98
N ALA A 175 -7.56 71.81 12.37
CA ALA A 175 -8.65 72.36 13.18
C ALA A 175 -8.17 72.78 14.58
N LEU A 176 -7.34 71.95 15.23
CA LEU A 176 -6.70 72.27 16.51
C LEU A 176 -5.83 73.52 16.41
N LYS A 177 -4.93 73.60 15.43
CA LYS A 177 -4.12 74.82 15.19
C LYS A 177 -4.97 76.07 15.00
N ARG A 178 -6.12 75.98 14.32
CA ARG A 178 -7.05 77.11 14.17
C ARG A 178 -7.68 77.51 15.50
N LYS A 179 -8.10 76.53 16.32
CA LYS A 179 -8.62 76.79 17.67
C LYS A 179 -7.56 77.41 18.58
N ASP A 180 -6.35 76.88 18.59
CA ASP A 180 -5.23 77.43 19.36
C ASP A 180 -4.94 78.88 18.98
N ASN A 181 -4.89 79.18 17.67
CA ASN A 181 -4.71 80.56 17.20
C ASN A 181 -5.87 81.49 17.60
N LEU A 182 -7.11 80.99 17.67
CA LEU A 182 -8.26 81.75 18.14
C LEU A 182 -8.21 81.99 19.64
N LEU A 183 -7.80 80.99 20.43
CA LEU A 183 -7.61 81.11 21.87
C LEU A 183 -6.54 82.17 22.17
N VAL A 184 -5.38 82.11 21.52
CA VAL A 184 -4.32 83.13 21.67
C VAL A 184 -4.83 84.53 21.35
N LYS A 185 -5.64 84.71 20.30
CA LYS A 185 -6.26 86.01 20.00
C LYS A 185 -7.22 86.46 21.10
N LYS A 186 -8.05 85.56 21.62
CA LYS A 186 -8.99 85.87 22.70
C LYS A 186 -8.28 86.20 24.01
N ASP A 187 -7.19 85.51 24.32
CA ASP A 187 -6.36 85.81 25.48
C ASP A 187 -5.72 87.19 25.37
N LEU A 188 -5.25 87.59 24.19
CA LEU A 188 -4.75 88.95 23.93
C LEU A 188 -5.86 90.01 24.10
N GLU A 189 -7.05 89.78 23.51
CA GLU A 189 -8.20 90.68 23.67
C GLU A 189 -8.64 90.82 25.14
N LEU A 190 -8.63 89.71 25.89
CA LEU A 190 -8.94 89.71 27.32
C LEU A 190 -7.88 90.49 28.12
N ALA A 191 -6.60 90.25 27.86
CA ALA A 191 -5.51 90.98 28.51
C ALA A 191 -5.61 92.50 28.25
N GLU A 192 -5.96 92.91 27.03
CA GLU A 192 -6.18 94.31 26.69
C GLU A 192 -7.38 94.89 27.45
N LYS A 193 -8.52 94.18 27.50
CA LYS A 193 -9.68 94.61 28.28
C LYS A 193 -9.40 94.70 29.78
N THR A 194 -8.67 93.74 30.33
CA THR A 194 -8.24 93.76 31.74
C THR A 194 -7.37 94.97 32.03
N LYS A 195 -6.46 95.32 31.11
CA LYS A 195 -5.66 96.54 31.21
C LYS A 195 -6.53 97.80 31.17
N GLN A 196 -7.48 97.89 30.23
CA GLN A 196 -8.41 99.02 30.14
C GLN A 196 -9.27 99.16 31.41
N LEU A 197 -9.71 98.06 32.01
CA LEU A 197 -10.43 98.06 33.28
C LEU A 197 -9.54 98.58 34.41
N ALA A 198 -8.31 98.08 34.52
CA ALA A 198 -7.35 98.56 35.53
C ALA A 198 -7.05 100.07 35.38
N ASP A 199 -6.91 100.57 34.15
CA ASP A 199 -6.72 102.01 33.88
C ASP A 199 -7.95 102.84 34.30
N LYS A 200 -9.17 102.33 34.03
CA LYS A 200 -10.42 102.98 34.48
C LYS A 200 -10.58 102.95 35.99
N ASP A 201 -10.24 101.83 36.64
CA ASP A 201 -10.26 101.71 38.10
C ASP A 201 -9.28 102.69 38.74
N ALA A 202 -8.09 102.87 38.16
CA ALA A 202 -7.14 103.89 38.59
C ALA A 202 -7.69 105.31 38.43
N GLN A 203 -8.32 105.63 37.30
CA GLN A 203 -8.98 106.93 37.08
C GLN A 203 -10.13 107.17 38.06
N LEU A 204 -10.94 106.15 38.36
CA LEU A 204 -12.01 106.22 39.34
C LEU A 204 -11.45 106.45 40.74
N LEU A 205 -10.38 105.76 41.14
CA LEU A 205 -9.70 105.99 42.41
C LEU A 205 -9.13 107.41 42.52
N GLU A 206 -8.54 107.93 41.45
CA GLU A 206 -8.07 109.31 41.38
C GLU A 206 -9.22 110.32 41.48
N ALA A 207 -10.34 110.07 40.79
CA ALA A 207 -11.54 110.90 40.90
C ALA A 207 -12.16 110.85 42.31
N ILE A 208 -12.17 109.68 42.96
CA ILE A 208 -12.60 109.52 44.35
C ILE A 208 -11.69 110.32 45.27
N HIS A 209 -10.37 110.26 45.08
CA HIS A 209 -9.41 111.04 45.87
C HIS A 209 -9.63 112.56 45.69
N ALA A 210 -9.81 113.02 44.45
CA ALA A 210 -10.09 114.42 44.16
C ALA A 210 -11.45 114.89 44.73
N LEU A 211 -12.47 114.01 44.73
CA LEU A 211 -13.74 114.28 45.39
C LEU A 211 -13.57 114.33 46.90
N ALA A 212 -12.83 113.40 47.52
CA ALA A 212 -12.53 113.42 48.95
C ALA A 212 -11.73 114.67 49.36
N GLU A 213 -10.79 115.15 48.55
CA GLU A 213 -10.10 116.42 48.78
C GLU A 213 -11.05 117.62 48.73
N LYS A 214 -11.99 117.62 47.79
CA LYS A 214 -13.06 118.63 47.73
C LYS A 214 -14.01 118.52 48.91
N ASP A 215 -14.34 117.31 49.34
CA ASP A 215 -15.17 117.03 50.50
C ASP A 215 -14.48 117.49 51.77
N ASN A 216 -13.18 117.28 51.92
CA ASN A 216 -12.38 117.86 53.01
C ASN A 216 -12.33 119.39 52.95
N GLY A 217 -12.32 119.98 51.75
CA GLY A 217 -12.45 121.43 51.57
C GLY A 217 -13.85 121.96 51.92
N LEU A 218 -14.88 121.15 51.69
CA LEU A 218 -16.25 121.40 52.13
C LEU A 218 -16.40 121.19 53.64
N GLU A 219 -15.79 120.17 54.24
CA GLU A 219 -15.69 119.98 55.69
C GLU A 219 -14.95 121.14 56.34
N HIS A 220 -13.91 121.70 55.70
CA HIS A 220 -13.23 122.88 56.22
C HIS A 220 -14.12 124.13 56.15
N LEU A 221 -15.04 124.20 55.17
CA LEU A 221 -16.10 125.21 55.05
C LEU A 221 -17.27 124.93 56.01
N GLU A 222 -17.64 123.66 56.23
CA GLU A 222 -18.63 123.21 57.19
C GLU A 222 -18.12 123.41 58.61
N ASP A 223 -16.84 123.25 58.92
CA ASP A 223 -16.24 123.59 60.21
C ASP A 223 -16.18 125.12 60.41
N LEU A 224 -15.95 125.89 59.33
CA LEU A 224 -16.07 127.35 59.37
C LEU A 224 -17.53 127.80 59.57
N LEU A 225 -18.51 127.03 59.07
CA LEU A 225 -19.95 127.31 59.18
C LEU A 225 -20.61 126.66 60.43
N ALA A 226 -20.03 125.60 60.99
CA ALA A 226 -20.46 124.87 62.19
C ALA A 226 -19.97 125.55 63.47
N GLY A 227 -18.91 126.36 63.38
CA GLY A 227 -18.62 127.41 64.36
C GLY A 227 -19.70 128.51 64.43
N MET A 228 -20.60 128.59 63.43
CA MET A 228 -21.57 129.68 63.29
C MET A 228 -23.05 129.26 63.33
N HIS A 229 -23.40 127.95 63.31
CA HIS A 229 -24.79 127.50 63.34
C HIS A 229 -25.05 126.23 64.17
N GLY A 230 -24.72 126.30 65.46
CA GLY A 230 -25.38 125.46 66.45
C GLY A 230 -26.85 125.89 66.66
N ARG A 231 -27.80 125.38 65.85
CA ARG A 231 -29.21 125.12 66.22
C ARG A 231 -30.11 124.76 65.01
N MET A 232 -30.93 123.71 65.20
CA MET A 232 -32.07 123.22 64.39
C MET A 232 -31.73 122.35 63.17
N ARG A 233 -32.46 121.29 62.81
CA ARG A 233 -33.61 120.56 63.37
C ARG A 233 -33.75 119.25 62.56
N ARG A 234 -34.18 118.18 63.24
CA ARG A 234 -34.95 117.00 62.80
C ARG A 234 -35.52 117.03 61.35
N SER A 235 -35.40 115.92 60.60
CA SER A 235 -36.44 114.85 60.47
C SER A 235 -36.41 114.09 59.12
N LYS A 236 -36.64 112.77 59.21
CA LYS A 236 -37.42 111.87 58.32
C LYS A 236 -37.04 111.68 56.82
N GLY A 237 -36.69 110.42 56.49
CA GLY A 237 -37.63 109.46 55.87
C GLY A 237 -37.46 109.09 54.38
N HIS A 238 -37.86 107.84 54.07
CA HIS A 238 -38.05 107.14 52.76
C HIS A 238 -36.79 106.55 52.10
N ALA A 239 -36.63 105.25 51.81
CA ALA A 239 -37.51 104.15 51.37
C ALA A 239 -38.04 104.25 49.93
N THR A 240 -37.47 103.45 49.03
CA THR A 240 -38.04 102.84 47.79
C THR A 240 -37.00 101.84 47.23
N THR A 241 -37.18 100.51 47.20
CA THR A 241 -38.13 99.59 46.51
C THR A 241 -37.69 99.13 45.10
N LEU A 242 -37.83 97.81 44.89
CA LEU A 242 -38.04 97.03 43.63
C LEU A 242 -36.79 96.68 42.81
N ASP A 243 -36.69 95.58 42.09
CA ASP A 243 -37.47 94.36 41.81
C ASP A 243 -36.42 93.43 41.14
N GLY A 244 -36.35 92.12 41.32
CA GLY A 244 -37.36 91.19 40.85
C GLY A 244 -36.74 89.81 40.60
N ASN A 245 -37.63 88.82 40.65
CA ASN A 245 -37.58 87.49 40.05
C ASN A 245 -36.62 86.43 40.62
N ASN A 246 -37.20 85.68 41.56
CA ASN A 246 -37.13 84.23 41.54
C ASN A 246 -37.67 83.71 40.20
N ASP A 247 -36.78 83.22 39.34
CA ASP A 247 -37.09 82.11 38.44
C ASP A 247 -36.12 80.99 38.80
N VAL A 248 -36.62 80.03 39.57
CA VAL A 248 -36.00 78.71 39.69
C VAL A 248 -36.26 78.03 38.35
N GLU A 249 -35.35 78.22 37.39
CA GLU A 249 -35.24 77.33 36.25
C GLU A 249 -34.91 75.93 36.79
N PRO A 250 -35.65 74.87 36.39
CA PRO A 250 -35.18 73.53 36.62
C PRO A 250 -33.89 73.37 35.80
N LEU A 251 -32.75 73.33 36.48
CA LEU A 251 -31.53 72.74 35.93
C LEU A 251 -31.86 71.27 35.60
N THR A 252 -32.44 71.03 34.43
CA THR A 252 -32.21 69.79 33.69
C THR A 252 -30.75 69.83 33.30
N ASP A 253 -29.92 69.36 34.23
CA ASP A 253 -28.47 69.29 34.13
C ASP A 253 -28.13 68.39 32.93
N PRO A 254 -27.71 68.95 31.77
CA PRO A 254 -27.41 68.16 30.57
C PRO A 254 -26.26 67.17 30.83
N LEU A 255 -25.49 67.43 31.89
CA LEU A 255 -24.43 66.57 32.43
C LEU A 255 -24.94 65.19 32.89
N PHE A 256 -26.18 65.08 33.35
CA PHE A 256 -26.70 63.79 33.82
C PHE A 256 -27.10 62.88 32.65
N ASP A 257 -27.67 63.46 31.58
CA ASP A 257 -27.99 62.74 30.35
C ASP A 257 -26.72 62.37 29.56
N ASP A 258 -25.71 63.25 29.53
CA ASP A 258 -24.39 62.93 28.96
C ASP A 258 -23.67 61.84 29.75
N PHE A 259 -23.79 61.81 31.08
CA PHE A 259 -23.24 60.75 31.92
C PHE A 259 -23.93 59.40 31.67
N LEU A 260 -25.27 59.40 31.56
CA LEU A 260 -26.03 58.19 31.22
C LEU A 260 -25.72 57.70 29.80
N ALA A 261 -25.57 58.60 28.82
CA ALA A 261 -25.16 58.25 27.47
C ALA A 261 -23.76 57.62 27.45
N ALA A 262 -22.79 58.22 28.15
CA ALA A 262 -21.43 57.70 28.28
C ALA A 262 -21.37 56.37 29.04
N GLN A 263 -22.24 56.16 30.03
CA GLN A 263 -22.35 54.89 30.74
C GLN A 263 -22.92 53.79 29.84
N THR A 264 -23.92 54.12 29.02
CA THR A 264 -24.53 53.18 28.08
C THR A 264 -23.55 52.77 26.98
N GLU A 265 -22.77 53.73 26.46
CA GLU A 265 -21.71 53.46 25.47
C GLU A 265 -20.58 52.59 26.06
N ASN A 266 -20.15 52.85 27.30
CA ASN A 266 -19.16 52.01 27.98
C ASN A 266 -19.64 50.57 28.18
N ILE A 267 -20.92 50.38 28.54
CA ILE A 267 -21.50 49.03 28.68
C ILE A 267 -21.49 48.31 27.32
N ALA A 268 -21.86 49.00 26.24
CA ALA A 268 -21.83 48.42 24.89
C ALA A 268 -20.40 48.05 24.44
N LEU A 269 -19.41 48.90 24.75
CA LEU A 269 -18.00 48.61 24.48
C LEU A 269 -17.49 47.40 25.29
N LEU A 270 -17.86 47.29 26.57
CA LEU A 270 -17.50 46.14 27.40
C LEU A 270 -18.12 44.84 26.88
N GLN A 271 -19.39 44.85 26.46
CA GLN A 271 -20.04 43.70 25.85
C GLN A 271 -19.37 43.28 24.53
N ARG A 272 -18.98 44.26 23.71
CA ARG A 272 -18.23 43.99 22.48
C ARG A 272 -16.85 43.38 22.76
N ASN A 273 -16.13 43.91 23.74
CA ASN A 273 -14.82 43.40 24.14
C ASN A 273 -14.92 41.99 24.73
N LEU A 274 -15.97 41.69 25.50
CA LEU A 274 -16.22 40.35 26.01
C LEU A 274 -16.44 39.36 24.86
N ARG A 275 -17.26 39.72 23.87
CA ARG A 275 -17.50 38.88 22.69
C ARG A 275 -16.23 38.66 21.87
N LEU A 276 -15.43 39.70 21.66
CA LEU A 276 -14.13 39.58 21.00
C LEU A 276 -13.16 38.68 21.78
N ALA A 277 -13.20 38.70 23.11
CA ALA A 277 -12.39 37.81 23.94
C ALA A 277 -12.84 36.34 23.81
N GLU A 278 -14.14 36.09 23.73
CA GLU A 278 -14.69 34.74 23.47
C GLU A 278 -14.30 34.23 22.07
N ASP A 279 -14.43 35.07 21.04
CA ASP A 279 -14.04 34.74 19.66
C ASP A 279 -12.52 34.47 19.56
N ASN A 280 -11.69 35.27 20.24
CA ASN A 280 -10.23 35.06 20.30
C ASN A 280 -9.88 33.75 21.00
N ARG A 281 -10.57 33.41 22.09
CA ARG A 281 -10.37 32.13 22.79
C ARG A 281 -10.73 30.94 21.90
N ALA A 282 -11.84 31.02 21.15
CA ALA A 282 -12.21 29.98 20.20
C ALA A 282 -11.18 29.81 19.08
N LEU A 283 -10.61 30.91 18.58
CA LEU A 283 -9.52 30.88 17.59
C LEU A 283 -8.23 30.28 18.17
N GLU A 284 -7.87 30.58 19.41
CA GLU A 284 -6.73 29.98 20.10
C GLU A 284 -6.91 28.46 20.26
N GLU A 285 -8.10 28.01 20.65
CA GLU A 285 -8.44 26.59 20.76
C GLU A 285 -8.35 25.88 19.40
N GLN A 286 -8.84 26.49 18.32
CA GLN A 286 -8.69 25.96 16.96
C GLN A 286 -7.22 25.87 16.52
N HIS A 287 -6.42 26.89 16.84
CA HIS A 287 -4.99 26.88 16.50
C HIS A 287 -4.22 25.79 17.27
N ILE A 288 -4.57 25.55 18.54
CA ILE A 288 -4.00 24.45 19.34
C ILE A 288 -4.36 23.10 18.70
N GLN A 289 -5.62 22.89 18.31
CA GLN A 289 -6.05 21.65 17.65
C GLN A 289 -5.33 21.41 16.32
N MET A 290 -5.23 22.43 15.46
CA MET A 290 -4.53 22.33 14.17
C MET A 290 -3.04 22.02 14.37
N LYS A 291 -2.39 22.64 15.38
CA LYS A 291 -1.00 22.35 15.71
C LYS A 291 -0.80 20.91 16.16
N ALA A 292 -1.71 20.37 16.97
CA ALA A 292 -1.67 18.98 17.41
C ALA A 292 -1.82 18.01 16.22
N GLN A 293 -2.77 18.26 15.32
CA GLN A 293 -2.96 17.46 14.09
C GLN A 293 -1.72 17.52 13.19
N LEU A 294 -1.11 18.69 13.02
CA LEU A 294 0.13 18.81 12.24
C LEU A 294 1.29 18.03 12.88
N GLN A 295 1.44 18.08 14.20
CA GLN A 295 2.46 17.30 14.91
C GLN A 295 2.23 15.79 14.76
N GLU A 296 0.98 15.33 14.83
CA GLU A 296 0.61 13.93 14.60
C GLU A 296 0.94 13.49 13.16
N THR A 297 0.63 14.31 12.16
CA THR A 297 0.99 14.02 10.75
C THR A 297 2.50 14.06 10.49
N LEU A 298 3.25 14.92 11.18
CA LEU A 298 4.71 14.97 11.07
C LEU A 298 5.34 13.74 11.72
N ALA A 299 4.83 13.30 12.88
CA ALA A 299 5.29 12.09 13.54
C ALA A 299 5.03 10.83 12.69
N SER A 300 3.90 10.76 11.99
CA SER A 300 3.62 9.66 11.04
C SER A 300 4.47 9.73 9.77
N HIS A 301 4.90 10.92 9.35
CA HIS A 301 5.87 11.06 8.26
C HIS A 301 7.29 10.64 8.67
N GLU A 302 7.72 10.90 9.91
CA GLU A 302 9.02 10.43 10.39
C GLU A 302 9.12 8.90 10.44
N SER A 303 8.02 8.19 10.73
CA SER A 303 8.00 6.73 10.64
C SER A 303 8.07 6.24 9.19
N LEU A 304 7.42 6.95 8.25
CA LEU A 304 7.47 6.66 6.83
C LEU A 304 8.87 6.88 6.23
N ASP A 305 9.57 7.94 6.64
CA ASP A 305 10.96 8.21 6.20
C ASP A 305 11.93 7.15 6.75
N ARG A 306 11.72 6.65 7.97
CA ARG A 306 12.51 5.53 8.52
C ARG A 306 12.24 4.23 7.76
N LEU A 307 10.97 3.94 7.44
CA LEU A 307 10.59 2.76 6.68
C LEU A 307 11.13 2.81 5.26
N PHE A 308 11.07 3.98 4.61
CA PHE A 308 11.68 4.20 3.30
C PHE A 308 13.21 4.04 3.33
N ALA A 309 13.89 4.60 4.33
CA ALA A 309 15.33 4.42 4.51
C ALA A 309 15.71 2.95 4.73
N ALA A 310 14.90 2.20 5.50
CA ALA A 310 15.09 0.77 5.73
C ALA A 310 14.91 -0.02 4.42
N VAL A 311 13.83 0.21 3.67
CA VAL A 311 13.57 -0.42 2.37
C VAL A 311 14.69 -0.10 1.37
N VAL A 312 15.14 1.15 1.27
CA VAL A 312 16.24 1.54 0.37
C VAL A 312 17.54 0.83 0.75
N SER A 313 17.82 0.70 2.05
CA SER A 313 19.02 -0.03 2.53
C SER A 313 18.96 -1.52 2.20
N GLU A 314 17.78 -2.13 2.29
CA GLU A 314 17.54 -3.54 1.98
C GLU A 314 17.66 -3.80 0.47
N THR A 315 17.00 -2.97 -0.33
CA THR A 315 17.05 -3.05 -1.81
C THR A 315 18.48 -2.89 -2.33
N LYS A 316 19.27 -1.99 -1.73
CA LYS A 316 20.68 -1.78 -2.09
C LYS A 316 21.56 -3.00 -1.76
N THR A 317 21.28 -3.68 -0.65
CA THR A 317 22.02 -4.87 -0.21
C THR A 317 21.68 -6.07 -1.09
N LEU A 318 20.39 -6.28 -1.40
CA LEU A 318 19.93 -7.28 -2.37
C LEU A 318 20.53 -7.05 -3.76
N PHE A 319 20.55 -5.81 -4.25
CA PHE A 319 21.12 -5.50 -5.55
C PHE A 319 22.62 -5.86 -5.63
N ARG A 320 23.40 -5.57 -4.57
CA ARG A 320 24.82 -5.96 -4.49
C ARG A 320 24.99 -7.48 -4.52
N PHE A 321 24.16 -8.21 -3.79
CA PHE A 321 24.16 -9.67 -3.80
C PHE A 321 23.87 -10.23 -5.20
N TYR A 322 22.82 -9.75 -5.87
CA TYR A 322 22.48 -10.18 -7.23
C TYR A 322 23.59 -9.86 -8.23
N GLN A 323 24.20 -8.69 -8.12
CA GLN A 323 25.31 -8.30 -8.98
C GLN A 323 26.53 -9.21 -8.80
N ALA A 324 26.92 -9.50 -7.55
CA ALA A 324 28.01 -10.42 -7.24
C ALA A 324 27.70 -11.85 -7.73
N SER A 325 26.48 -12.34 -7.49
CA SER A 325 26.03 -13.65 -7.94
C SER A 325 26.02 -13.78 -9.47
N SER A 326 25.59 -12.73 -10.17
CA SER A 326 25.65 -12.68 -11.64
C SER A 326 27.09 -12.72 -12.15
N GLN A 327 28.03 -12.03 -11.49
CA GLN A 327 29.45 -12.09 -11.85
C GLN A 327 30.07 -13.47 -11.61
N VAL A 328 29.64 -14.19 -10.56
CA VAL A 328 30.01 -15.60 -10.34
C VAL A 328 29.52 -16.46 -11.50
N ILE A 329 28.23 -16.35 -11.87
CA ILE A 329 27.63 -17.15 -12.96
C ILE A 329 28.34 -16.86 -14.29
N HIS A 330 28.62 -15.59 -14.61
CA HIS A 330 29.36 -15.24 -15.82
C HIS A 330 30.79 -15.80 -15.81
N SER A 331 31.49 -15.72 -14.68
CA SER A 331 32.84 -16.28 -14.55
C SER A 331 32.85 -17.80 -14.74
N PHE A 332 31.82 -18.51 -14.25
CA PHE A 332 31.63 -19.94 -14.52
C PHE A 332 31.32 -20.21 -16.00
N ALA A 333 30.43 -19.42 -16.62
CA ALA A 333 30.09 -19.60 -18.03
C ALA A 333 31.31 -19.38 -18.95
N ASP A 334 32.13 -18.37 -18.67
CA ASP A 334 33.38 -18.08 -19.38
C ASP A 334 34.41 -19.20 -19.19
N PHE A 335 34.48 -19.77 -17.98
CA PHE A 335 35.33 -20.91 -17.67
C PHE A 335 34.98 -22.13 -18.53
N PHE A 336 33.69 -22.47 -18.65
CA PHE A 336 33.25 -23.59 -19.49
C PHE A 336 33.39 -23.32 -20.99
N SER A 337 33.25 -22.05 -21.41
CA SER A 337 33.30 -21.68 -22.83
C SER A 337 34.71 -21.57 -23.38
N SER A 338 35.69 -21.22 -22.54
CA SER A 338 37.08 -20.96 -22.98
C SER A 338 37.97 -22.20 -23.05
N GLY A 339 37.54 -23.35 -22.50
CA GLY A 339 38.24 -24.64 -22.60
C GLY A 339 39.61 -24.72 -21.91
N ASN A 340 40.15 -23.60 -21.40
CA ASN A 340 41.43 -23.49 -20.71
C ASN A 340 41.23 -22.91 -19.32
N ALA A 341 41.06 -23.79 -18.34
CA ALA A 341 40.99 -23.46 -16.92
C ALA A 341 42.34 -22.93 -16.41
N THR A 342 42.55 -21.62 -16.39
CA THR A 342 43.70 -21.02 -15.69
C THR A 342 43.37 -20.86 -14.20
N VAL A 343 44.35 -21.11 -13.31
CA VAL A 343 44.18 -20.98 -11.84
C VAL A 343 43.62 -19.62 -11.42
N GLU A 344 43.91 -18.58 -12.20
CA GLU A 344 43.47 -17.19 -11.99
C GLU A 344 41.93 -17.02 -12.10
N SER A 345 41.25 -17.90 -12.84
CA SER A 345 39.79 -17.89 -12.98
C SER A 345 39.07 -18.40 -11.72
N PHE A 346 39.66 -19.36 -11.01
CA PHE A 346 39.10 -19.89 -9.75
C PHE A 346 39.21 -18.89 -8.60
N THR A 347 40.35 -18.20 -8.46
CA THR A 347 40.53 -17.16 -7.44
C THR A 347 39.55 -15.99 -7.62
N LYS A 348 39.17 -15.68 -8.86
CA LYS A 348 38.19 -14.63 -9.17
C LYS A 348 36.77 -15.07 -8.79
N ILE A 349 36.42 -16.34 -9.00
CA ILE A 349 35.13 -16.90 -8.58
C ILE A 349 35.02 -16.90 -7.06
N GLU A 350 36.07 -17.33 -6.35
CA GLU A 350 36.09 -17.40 -4.88
C GLU A 350 35.91 -16.01 -4.27
N HIS A 351 36.64 -15.00 -4.75
CA HIS A 351 36.50 -13.63 -4.24
C HIS A 351 35.10 -13.02 -4.50
N GLN A 352 34.46 -13.39 -5.62
CA GLN A 352 33.10 -12.96 -5.94
C GLN A 352 32.05 -13.69 -5.08
N LEU A 353 32.31 -14.95 -4.70
CA LEU A 353 31.49 -15.70 -3.76
C LEU A 353 31.57 -15.09 -2.35
N ASP A 354 32.77 -14.75 -1.90
CA ASP A 354 32.99 -14.06 -0.61
C ASP A 354 32.30 -12.70 -0.59
N SER A 355 32.38 -11.94 -1.68
CA SER A 355 31.68 -10.65 -1.82
C SER A 355 30.16 -10.81 -1.77
N ALA A 356 29.62 -11.88 -2.36
CA ALA A 356 28.19 -12.19 -2.29
C ALA A 356 27.77 -12.60 -0.87
N GLN A 357 28.57 -13.42 -0.19
CA GLN A 357 28.32 -13.83 1.20
C GLN A 357 28.40 -12.64 2.17
N GLU A 358 29.33 -11.73 1.97
CA GLU A 358 29.47 -10.53 2.80
C GLU A 358 28.30 -9.55 2.59
N ALA A 359 27.81 -9.40 1.36
CA ALA A 359 26.57 -8.67 1.10
C ALA A 359 25.36 -9.29 1.82
N LEU A 360 25.30 -10.63 1.88
CA LEU A 360 24.24 -11.37 2.59
C LEU A 360 24.32 -11.21 4.11
N LYS A 361 25.52 -11.14 4.69
CA LYS A 361 25.68 -10.84 6.14
C LYS A 361 25.11 -9.46 6.52
N GLY A 362 25.23 -8.48 5.63
CA GLY A 362 24.62 -7.15 5.84
C GLY A 362 23.09 -7.18 5.84
N TYR A 363 22.48 -8.09 5.11
CA TYR A 363 21.02 -8.25 5.04
C TYR A 363 20.40 -8.67 6.39
N PHE A 364 21.06 -9.59 7.10
CA PHE A 364 20.59 -10.06 8.41
C PHE A 364 20.61 -8.96 9.48
N GLN A 365 21.60 -8.07 9.46
CA GLN A 365 21.69 -6.96 10.42
C GLN A 365 20.56 -5.92 10.22
N VAL A 366 20.11 -5.69 8.99
CA VAL A 366 18.98 -4.78 8.71
C VAL A 366 17.65 -5.37 9.19
N LYS A 367 17.46 -6.70 9.05
CA LYS A 367 16.29 -7.40 9.60
C LYS A 367 16.19 -7.28 11.12
N ASP A 368 17.32 -7.32 11.81
CA ASP A 368 17.37 -7.13 13.27
C ASP A 368 17.07 -5.68 13.68
N VAL A 369 17.51 -4.68 12.90
CA VAL A 369 17.16 -3.27 13.13
C VAL A 369 15.67 -3.00 12.90
N MET A 370 15.03 -3.69 11.95
CA MET A 370 13.56 -3.62 11.76
C MET A 370 12.78 -4.31 12.90
N ARG A 371 13.40 -5.25 13.64
CA ARG A 371 12.78 -5.95 14.77
C ARG A 371 12.95 -5.23 16.11
N VAL A 372 13.93 -4.33 16.23
CA VAL A 372 14.25 -3.66 17.50
C VAL A 372 13.64 -2.25 17.53
N GLY A 373 12.36 -2.19 17.90
CA GLY A 373 11.86 -1.22 18.88
C GLY A 373 10.54 -0.49 18.54
N PRO A 374 9.74 -0.06 19.55
CA PRO A 374 9.92 -0.22 21.00
C PRO A 374 8.79 -1.03 21.68
N ASP A 375 9.07 -1.48 22.90
CA ASP A 375 8.17 -2.17 23.85
C ASP A 375 6.96 -1.31 24.32
N SER A 376 6.17 -0.73 23.41
CA SER A 376 4.83 -0.23 23.74
C SER A 376 3.79 -1.26 23.34
N PRO A 377 3.04 -1.84 24.30
CA PRO A 377 1.86 -2.63 23.99
C PRO A 377 0.75 -1.65 23.63
N ASP A 378 0.82 -1.06 22.43
CA ASP A 378 -0.31 -0.33 21.87
C ASP A 378 -0.80 -1.09 20.64
N ASP A 379 -2.10 -1.38 20.65
CA ASP A 379 -2.82 -2.40 19.86
C ASP A 379 -2.94 -2.04 18.36
N GLY A 380 -2.08 -1.15 17.85
CA GLY A 380 -2.21 -0.50 16.53
C GLY A 380 -1.49 -1.18 15.36
N ASP A 381 -0.44 -1.97 15.60
CA ASP A 381 0.43 -2.45 14.52
C ASP A 381 0.10 -3.87 14.04
N THR A 382 -1.19 -4.16 13.82
CA THR A 382 -1.62 -5.44 13.24
C THR A 382 -1.06 -5.67 11.83
N GLU A 383 -0.84 -4.60 11.07
CA GLU A 383 -0.29 -4.68 9.70
C GLU A 383 1.22 -4.96 9.69
N GLN A 384 1.98 -4.36 10.62
CA GLN A 384 3.42 -4.60 10.71
C GLN A 384 3.72 -6.02 11.21
N ILE A 385 2.93 -6.52 12.15
CA ILE A 385 2.99 -7.92 12.62
C ILE A 385 2.61 -8.91 11.51
N ALA A 386 1.62 -8.58 10.67
CA ALA A 386 1.24 -9.40 9.54
C ALA A 386 2.36 -9.50 8.50
N LEU A 387 3.02 -8.37 8.19
CA LEU A 387 4.10 -8.32 7.21
C LEU A 387 5.37 -9.06 7.69
N CYS A 388 5.69 -8.96 8.99
CA CYS A 388 6.75 -9.76 9.59
C CYS A 388 6.44 -11.27 9.57
N ARG A 389 5.18 -11.67 9.79
CA ARG A 389 4.77 -13.09 9.71
C ARG A 389 4.83 -13.64 8.29
N GLU A 390 4.47 -12.86 7.27
CA GLU A 390 4.60 -13.27 5.87
C GLU A 390 6.06 -13.46 5.47
N LEU A 391 6.95 -12.54 5.87
CA LEU A 391 8.39 -12.65 5.60
C LEU A 391 9.01 -13.88 6.28
N ASP A 392 8.60 -14.20 7.50
CA ASP A 392 9.07 -15.40 8.19
C ASP A 392 8.49 -16.70 7.58
N SER A 393 7.27 -16.64 7.03
CA SER A 393 6.68 -17.77 6.28
C SER A 393 7.40 -18.01 4.94
N LEU A 394 7.78 -16.94 4.24
CA LEU A 394 8.59 -17.02 3.01
C LEU A 394 10.00 -17.55 3.28
N ALA A 395 10.63 -17.14 4.40
CA ALA A 395 11.93 -17.67 4.80
C ALA A 395 11.87 -19.16 5.17
N ALA A 396 10.84 -19.59 5.91
CA ALA A 396 10.65 -20.98 6.30
C ALA A 396 10.40 -21.89 5.08
N THR A 397 9.59 -21.44 4.13
CA THR A 397 9.32 -22.18 2.88
C THR A 397 10.53 -22.27 1.95
N ALA A 398 11.44 -21.29 2.00
CA ALA A 398 12.71 -21.36 1.28
C ALA A 398 13.72 -22.34 1.94
N SER A 399 13.69 -22.48 3.27
CA SER A 399 14.58 -23.40 4.00
C SER A 399 14.14 -24.87 3.95
N ASP A 400 12.85 -25.14 3.74
CA ASP A 400 12.30 -26.51 3.65
C ASP A 400 12.39 -27.14 2.25
N SER A 401 13.18 -26.56 1.33
CA SER A 401 13.53 -27.23 0.08
C SER A 401 14.34 -28.50 0.38
N PRO A 402 13.87 -29.70 -0.02
CA PRO A 402 14.49 -30.95 0.39
C PRO A 402 15.94 -31.00 -0.10
N ALA A 403 16.87 -31.05 0.85
CA ALA A 403 18.27 -31.27 0.59
C ALA A 403 18.42 -32.49 -0.34
N VAL A 404 18.81 -32.22 -1.58
CA VAL A 404 19.16 -33.24 -2.57
C VAL A 404 20.29 -34.07 -1.97
N SER A 405 19.93 -35.29 -1.54
CA SER A 405 20.86 -36.30 -1.06
C SER A 405 21.88 -36.58 -2.17
N ARG A 406 23.12 -36.15 -1.94
CA ARG A 406 24.28 -36.47 -2.78
C ARG A 406 24.43 -38.00 -2.87
N PRO A 407 24.53 -38.59 -4.07
CA PRO A 407 25.01 -39.96 -4.20
C PRO A 407 26.51 -39.96 -3.88
N GLU A 408 26.90 -40.77 -2.90
CA GLU A 408 28.29 -41.05 -2.60
C GLU A 408 28.96 -41.76 -3.79
N ASP A 409 30.19 -41.32 -4.06
CA ASP A 409 31.08 -41.82 -5.10
C ASP A 409 31.40 -43.30 -4.90
N ASP A 410 31.09 -44.12 -5.91
CA ASP A 410 31.70 -45.44 -6.05
C ASP A 410 31.84 -45.81 -7.53
N VAL A 411 32.79 -45.18 -8.24
CA VAL A 411 33.27 -45.70 -9.53
C VAL A 411 34.79 -45.58 -9.60
N SER A 412 35.43 -46.74 -9.43
CA SER A 412 36.85 -46.94 -9.69
C SER A 412 37.18 -46.67 -11.17
N PHE A 413 38.01 -45.66 -11.44
CA PHE A 413 38.65 -45.50 -12.74
C PHE A 413 39.90 -46.38 -12.81
N LYS A 414 39.74 -47.60 -13.34
CA LYS A 414 40.87 -48.39 -13.84
C LYS A 414 41.14 -48.03 -15.31
N GLN A 415 42.32 -47.47 -15.52
CA GLN A 415 43.21 -47.67 -16.68
C GLN A 415 42.76 -48.72 -17.71
N CYS A 416 42.62 -48.31 -18.97
CA CYS A 416 43.11 -49.10 -20.11
C CYS A 416 43.46 -48.17 -21.28
N VAL A 417 44.77 -48.14 -21.55
CA VAL A 417 45.41 -47.77 -22.82
C VAL A 417 45.09 -48.86 -23.86
N VAL A 418 45.38 -48.57 -25.15
CA VAL A 418 45.30 -49.41 -26.37
C VAL A 418 44.01 -49.10 -27.14
N LEU A 419 44.00 -48.45 -28.33
CA LEU A 419 44.95 -48.27 -29.43
C LEU A 419 44.85 -46.86 -30.01
#